data_AF-A0A1I8N910-F1
#
_entry.id   AF-A0A1I8N910-F1
#
_cell.length_a   1.000
_cell.length_b   1.000
_cell.length_c   1.000
_cell.angle_alpha   90.00
_cell.angle_beta   90.00
_cell.angle_gamma   90.00
#
_symmetry.space_group_name_H-M   'P 1'
#
loop_
_entity.id
_entity.type
_entity.pdbx_description
1 polymer ?
#
loop_
_entity_poly.entity_id
_entity_poly.type
_entity_poly.pdbx_seq_one_letter_code
_entity_poly.pdbx_strand_id
1 'polypeptide(L)'
;MDFDTARKLIGNTIKLTLHPQATLQPIPEIYATNSTRAKQSEYAVCSLFSLATKHCLSEFELRQLLEEIELSGVTIDELIKTYVDNKNSLILRHLQIGHSFPHVTDLQWRIVADVKSSTAGKSSGEPGFYINMGRFNQNSDGERETVVEFVCNTEELQLLINKLKEIERHCEKWSNESP
;
A
#
# COMPACT_ATOMS: atom_id res chain seq x y z
N MET A 1 -33.11 1.36 -4.36
CA MET A 1 -32.16 2.49 -4.52
C MET A 1 -32.37 3.02 -5.91
N ASP A 2 -32.49 4.34 -6.08
CA ASP A 2 -32.61 4.94 -7.40
C ASP A 2 -31.32 4.68 -8.23
N PHE A 3 -31.45 4.57 -9.55
CA PHE A 3 -30.30 4.25 -10.41
C PHE A 3 -29.24 5.36 -10.38
N ASP A 4 -29.63 6.64 -10.35
CA ASP A 4 -28.66 7.75 -10.30
C ASP A 4 -27.86 7.73 -9.00
N THR A 5 -28.54 7.36 -7.93
CA THR A 5 -27.94 7.16 -6.61
C THR A 5 -26.94 6.00 -6.61
N ALA A 6 -27.31 4.85 -7.18
CA ALA A 6 -26.43 3.70 -7.32
C ALA A 6 -25.20 4.01 -8.17
N ARG A 7 -25.38 4.72 -9.29
CA ARG A 7 -24.30 5.15 -10.18
C ARG A 7 -23.28 6.03 -9.46
N LYS A 8 -23.75 7.05 -8.73
CA LYS A 8 -22.90 7.93 -7.92
C LYS A 8 -22.14 7.15 -6.84
N LEU A 9 -22.81 6.22 -6.16
CA LEU A 9 -22.18 5.39 -5.12
C LEU A 9 -21.08 4.49 -5.70
N ILE A 10 -21.35 3.81 -6.81
CA ILE A 10 -20.37 2.96 -7.51
C ILE A 10 -19.17 3.82 -7.96
N GLY A 11 -19.44 4.95 -8.60
CA GLY A 11 -18.42 5.88 -9.08
C GLY A 11 -17.56 6.49 -7.97
N ASN A 12 -18.14 6.81 -6.82
CA ASN A 12 -17.38 7.29 -5.67
C ASN A 12 -16.55 6.17 -5.02
N THR A 13 -17.13 4.96 -4.93
CA THR A 13 -16.42 3.81 -4.36
C THR A 13 -15.17 3.49 -5.15
N ILE A 14 -15.25 3.37 -6.48
CA ILE A 14 -14.07 3.06 -7.31
C ILE A 14 -13.00 4.13 -7.18
N LYS A 15 -13.38 5.41 -7.12
CA LYS A 15 -12.43 6.52 -6.92
C LYS A 15 -11.71 6.41 -5.58
N LEU A 16 -12.41 6.09 -4.49
CA LEU A 16 -11.79 5.89 -3.17
C LEU A 16 -10.92 4.63 -3.13
N THR A 17 -11.32 3.55 -3.81
CA THR A 17 -10.52 2.32 -3.91
C THR A 17 -9.18 2.58 -4.61
N LEU A 18 -9.19 3.34 -5.71
CA LEU A 18 -8.00 3.70 -6.46
C LEU A 18 -7.18 4.80 -5.79
N HIS A 19 -7.84 5.77 -5.15
CA HIS A 19 -7.23 6.94 -4.52
C HIS A 19 -7.79 7.18 -3.12
N PRO A 20 -7.26 6.50 -2.07
CA PRO A 20 -7.79 6.63 -0.71
C PRO A 20 -7.72 8.03 -0.12
N GLN A 21 -6.82 8.89 -0.65
CA GLN A 21 -6.65 10.27 -0.22
C GLN A 21 -7.56 11.26 -0.97
N ALA A 22 -8.37 10.78 -1.92
CA ALA A 22 -9.26 11.64 -2.67
C ALA A 22 -10.37 12.21 -1.77
N THR A 23 -10.53 13.52 -1.77
CA THR A 23 -11.69 14.17 -1.15
C THR A 23 -12.83 14.16 -2.16
N LEU A 24 -13.84 13.32 -1.93
CA LEU A 24 -15.04 13.27 -2.77
C LEU A 24 -16.16 14.10 -2.16
N GLN A 25 -17.02 14.67 -3.02
CA GLN A 25 -18.26 15.25 -2.54
C GLN A 25 -19.11 14.13 -1.91
N PRO A 26 -19.58 14.32 -0.66
CA PRO A 26 -20.49 13.36 -0.04
C PRO A 26 -21.72 13.17 -0.93
N ILE A 27 -22.38 12.01 -0.85
CA ILE A 27 -23.72 11.81 -1.43
C ILE A 27 -24.75 11.99 -0.30
N PRO A 28 -25.03 13.25 0.14
CA PRO A 28 -25.80 13.49 1.36
C PRO A 28 -27.18 12.83 1.32
N GLU A 29 -27.78 12.64 0.15
CA GLU A 29 -29.08 12.00 -0.05
C GLU A 29 -29.15 10.59 0.56
N ILE A 30 -28.12 9.75 0.36
CA ILE A 30 -28.08 8.36 0.87
C ILE A 30 -27.63 8.32 2.32
N TYR A 31 -26.67 9.16 2.67
CA TYR A 31 -26.10 9.21 4.01
C TYR A 31 -27.06 9.81 5.03
N ALA A 32 -27.89 10.77 4.62
CA ALA A 32 -28.90 11.39 5.47
C ALA A 32 -30.11 10.47 5.70
N THR A 33 -30.46 9.63 4.72
CA THR A 33 -31.60 8.70 4.84
C THR A 33 -31.24 7.36 5.48
N ASN A 34 -30.05 6.79 5.17
CA ASN A 34 -29.58 5.55 5.78
C ASN A 34 -28.06 5.34 5.62
N SER A 35 -27.28 5.99 6.49
CA SER A 35 -25.81 5.94 6.49
C SER A 35 -25.22 4.52 6.62
N THR A 36 -25.88 3.62 7.35
CA THR A 36 -25.43 2.23 7.50
C THR A 36 -25.52 1.47 6.18
N ARG A 37 -26.65 1.60 5.45
CA ARG A 37 -26.81 0.94 4.15
C ARG A 37 -25.88 1.51 3.09
N ALA A 38 -25.63 2.82 3.10
CA ALA A 38 -24.63 3.45 2.23
C ALA A 38 -23.25 2.80 2.40
N LYS A 39 -22.75 2.73 3.65
CA LYS A 39 -21.45 2.12 3.96
C LYS A 39 -21.38 0.64 3.58
N GLN A 40 -22.46 -0.10 3.81
CA GLN A 40 -22.55 -1.51 3.41
C GLN A 40 -22.51 -1.67 1.88
N SER A 41 -23.21 -0.82 1.14
CA SER A 41 -23.18 -0.82 -0.33
C SER A 41 -21.79 -0.49 -0.87
N GLU A 42 -21.11 0.52 -0.32
CA GLU A 42 -19.73 0.86 -0.70
C GLU A 42 -18.76 -0.28 -0.41
N TYR A 43 -18.88 -0.90 0.78
CA TYR A 43 -18.09 -2.08 1.12
C TYR A 43 -18.34 -3.24 0.16
N ALA A 44 -19.60 -3.50 -0.21
CA ALA A 44 -19.96 -4.54 -1.16
C ALA A 44 -19.35 -4.28 -2.55
N VAL A 45 -19.44 -3.05 -3.07
CA VAL A 45 -18.85 -2.67 -4.36
C VAL A 45 -17.33 -2.80 -4.34
N CYS A 46 -16.67 -2.31 -3.29
CA CYS A 46 -15.21 -2.42 -3.14
C CYS A 46 -14.77 -3.88 -3.07
N SER A 47 -15.48 -4.70 -2.30
CA SER A 47 -15.21 -6.14 -2.16
C SER A 47 -15.42 -6.88 -3.48
N LEU A 48 -16.49 -6.58 -4.21
CA LEU A 48 -16.79 -7.14 -5.52
C LEU A 48 -15.65 -6.86 -6.50
N PHE A 49 -15.24 -5.60 -6.66
CA PHE A 49 -14.16 -5.25 -7.58
C PHE A 49 -12.82 -5.84 -7.15
N SER A 50 -12.55 -5.90 -5.85
CA SER A 50 -11.33 -6.53 -5.34
C SER A 50 -11.29 -8.03 -5.65
N LEU A 51 -12.41 -8.74 -5.49
CA LEU A 51 -12.53 -10.17 -5.76
C LEU A 51 -12.51 -10.44 -7.26
N ALA A 52 -13.23 -9.66 -8.06
CA ALA A 52 -13.24 -9.77 -9.52
C ALA A 52 -11.83 -9.58 -10.10
N THR A 53 -11.08 -8.60 -9.57
CA THR A 53 -9.69 -8.36 -9.94
C THR A 53 -8.79 -9.53 -9.53
N LYS A 54 -8.93 -10.02 -8.29
CA LYS A 54 -8.13 -11.15 -7.76
C LYS A 54 -8.31 -12.43 -8.59
N HIS A 55 -9.53 -12.69 -9.06
CA HIS A 55 -9.84 -13.86 -9.88
C HIS A 55 -9.73 -13.61 -11.38
N CYS A 56 -9.23 -12.44 -11.81
CA CYS A 56 -9.05 -12.06 -13.20
C CYS A 56 -10.34 -12.15 -14.05
N LEU A 57 -11.52 -11.95 -13.45
CA LEU A 57 -12.81 -12.16 -14.11
C LEU A 57 -12.93 -11.34 -15.41
N SER A 58 -13.50 -11.97 -16.44
CA SER A 58 -13.95 -11.33 -17.67
C SER A 58 -15.30 -10.62 -17.48
N GLU A 59 -15.66 -9.76 -18.43
CA GLU A 59 -16.97 -9.10 -18.45
C GLU A 59 -18.13 -10.10 -18.37
N PHE A 60 -18.04 -11.20 -19.15
CA PHE A 60 -19.05 -12.24 -19.19
C PHE A 60 -19.18 -12.99 -17.86
N GLU A 61 -18.07 -13.42 -17.28
CA GLU A 61 -18.07 -14.14 -15.98
C GLU A 61 -18.60 -13.26 -14.84
N LEU A 62 -18.22 -11.98 -14.83
CA LEU A 62 -18.71 -11.03 -13.85
C LEU A 62 -20.22 -10.80 -14.00
N ARG A 63 -20.71 -10.69 -15.24
CA ARG A 63 -22.15 -10.55 -15.52
C ARG A 63 -22.93 -11.74 -15.01
N GLN A 64 -22.50 -12.96 -15.34
CA GLN A 64 -23.16 -14.18 -14.92
C GLN A 64 -23.27 -14.25 -13.38
N LEU A 65 -22.20 -13.90 -12.67
CA LEU A 65 -22.20 -13.89 -11.20
C LEU A 65 -23.12 -12.82 -10.61
N LEU A 66 -23.25 -11.66 -11.26
CA LEU A 66 -24.14 -10.59 -10.82
C LEU A 66 -25.61 -10.87 -11.12
N GLU A 67 -25.91 -11.61 -12.19
CA GLU A 67 -27.27 -12.03 -12.56
C GLU A 67 -27.83 -13.10 -11.61
N GLU A 68 -26.97 -13.86 -10.93
CA GLU A 68 -27.38 -14.75 -9.83
C GLU A 68 -27.86 -13.98 -8.58
N ILE A 69 -27.57 -12.68 -8.51
CA ILE A 69 -28.00 -11.80 -7.43
C ILE A 69 -29.23 -11.03 -7.92
N GLU A 70 -30.24 -10.83 -7.05
CA GLU A 70 -31.48 -10.07 -7.35
C GLU A 70 -31.23 -8.54 -7.52
N LEU A 71 -30.22 -8.16 -8.30
CA LEU A 71 -29.88 -6.80 -8.67
C LEU A 71 -30.64 -6.38 -9.94
N SER A 72 -30.91 -5.08 -10.08
CA SER A 72 -31.50 -4.56 -11.30
C SER A 72 -30.50 -4.61 -12.46
N GLY A 73 -30.94 -5.00 -13.66
CA GLY A 73 -30.06 -5.10 -14.85
C GLY A 73 -29.27 -3.81 -15.12
N VAL A 74 -29.89 -2.64 -14.91
CA VAL A 74 -29.22 -1.34 -15.10
C VAL A 74 -28.08 -1.14 -14.09
N THR A 75 -28.22 -1.64 -12.86
CA THR A 75 -27.13 -1.62 -11.87
C THR A 75 -26.02 -2.60 -12.22
N ILE A 76 -26.38 -3.78 -12.73
CA ILE A 76 -25.42 -4.79 -13.20
C ILE A 76 -24.58 -4.20 -14.35
N ASP A 77 -25.22 -3.57 -15.32
CA ASP A 77 -24.54 -2.92 -16.44
C ASP A 77 -23.54 -1.84 -15.98
N GLU A 78 -23.93 -1.01 -15.01
CA GLU A 78 -23.06 0.03 -14.45
C GLU A 78 -21.86 -0.57 -13.69
N LEU A 79 -22.08 -1.64 -12.91
CA LEU A 79 -21.01 -2.33 -12.18
C LEU A 79 -19.99 -2.95 -13.14
N ILE A 80 -20.47 -3.63 -14.18
CA ILE A 80 -19.64 -4.25 -15.21
C ILE A 80 -18.83 -3.19 -15.95
N LYS A 81 -19.50 -2.15 -16.45
CA LYS A 81 -18.85 -1.05 -17.15
C LYS A 81 -17.77 -0.41 -16.29
N THR A 82 -18.10 -0.08 -15.03
CA THR A 82 -17.15 0.51 -14.10
C THR A 82 -15.93 -0.39 -13.87
N TYR A 83 -16.15 -1.70 -13.70
CA TYR A 83 -15.05 -2.66 -13.53
C TYR A 83 -14.16 -2.74 -14.78
N VAL A 84 -14.74 -2.89 -15.97
CA VAL A 84 -13.99 -3.00 -17.23
C VAL A 84 -13.17 -1.74 -17.49
N ASP A 85 -13.78 -0.56 -17.34
CA ASP A 85 -13.14 0.74 -17.55
C ASP A 85 -11.95 0.96 -16.60
N ASN A 86 -11.97 0.35 -15.41
CA ASN A 86 -10.95 0.53 -14.37
C ASN A 86 -10.09 -0.71 -14.10
N LYS A 87 -10.23 -1.79 -14.89
CA LYS A 87 -9.61 -3.10 -14.60
C LYS A 87 -8.09 -3.00 -14.43
N ASN A 88 -7.40 -2.33 -15.34
CA ASN A 88 -5.94 -2.18 -15.27
C ASN A 88 -5.50 -1.39 -14.03
N SER A 89 -6.20 -0.30 -13.70
CA SER A 89 -5.95 0.51 -12.51
C SER A 89 -6.18 -0.29 -11.22
N LEU A 90 -7.23 -1.12 -11.19
CA LEU A 90 -7.52 -2.02 -10.08
C LEU A 90 -6.43 -3.08 -9.90
N ILE A 91 -5.93 -3.68 -10.98
CA ILE A 91 -4.81 -4.64 -10.92
C ILE A 91 -3.57 -3.96 -10.33
N LEU A 92 -3.17 -2.80 -10.87
CA LEU A 92 -2.03 -2.04 -10.36
C LEU A 92 -2.20 -1.68 -8.88
N ARG A 93 -3.40 -1.27 -8.49
CA ARG A 93 -3.73 -0.97 -7.10
C ARG A 93 -3.61 -2.20 -6.22
N HIS A 94 -4.08 -3.37 -6.67
CA HIS A 94 -3.98 -4.62 -5.93
C HIS A 94 -2.52 -5.05 -5.73
N LEU A 95 -1.64 -4.82 -6.71
CA LEU A 95 -0.20 -5.07 -6.56
C LEU A 95 0.45 -4.19 -5.49
N GLN A 96 -0.08 -2.99 -5.25
CA GLN A 96 0.37 -2.10 -4.18
C GLN A 96 -0.24 -2.47 -2.81
N ILE A 97 -1.31 -3.28 -2.79
CA ILE A 97 -2.01 -3.71 -1.57
C ILE A 97 -1.56 -5.14 -1.26
N GLY A 98 -0.55 -5.26 -0.41
CA GLY A 98 0.03 -6.55 -0.03
C GLY A 98 1.49 -6.43 0.39
N HIS A 99 2.09 -7.54 0.80
CA HIS A 99 3.47 -7.61 1.28
C HIS A 99 4.48 -7.47 0.12
N SER A 100 4.67 -6.26 -0.41
CA SER A 100 5.99 -5.91 -0.93
C SER A 100 6.91 -5.76 0.28
N PHE A 101 8.04 -6.48 0.30
CA PHE A 101 9.05 -6.22 1.33
C PHE A 101 9.44 -4.73 1.28
N PRO A 102 9.72 -4.10 2.43
CA PRO A 102 10.14 -2.72 2.45
C PRO A 102 11.33 -2.52 1.50
N HIS A 103 11.12 -1.73 0.45
CA HIS A 103 12.13 -1.48 -0.56
C HIS A 103 12.96 -0.26 -0.15
N VAL A 104 14.09 -0.52 0.51
CA VAL A 104 15.05 0.51 0.90
C VAL A 104 15.83 0.95 -0.34
N THR A 105 15.83 2.24 -0.64
CA THR A 105 16.57 2.85 -1.77
C THR A 105 17.53 3.95 -1.33
N ASP A 106 17.49 4.33 -0.05
CA ASP A 106 18.31 5.39 0.51
C ASP A 106 18.79 5.06 1.91
N LEU A 107 19.99 5.55 2.26
CA LEU A 107 20.62 5.37 3.58
C LEU A 107 21.20 6.70 4.07
N GLN A 108 20.74 7.13 5.24
CA GLN A 108 21.32 8.24 5.99
C GLN A 108 21.96 7.73 7.28
N TRP A 109 23.13 8.26 7.63
CA TRP A 109 23.81 7.88 8.86
C TRP A 109 24.55 9.06 9.48
N ARG A 110 24.73 9.00 10.80
CA ARG A 110 25.55 9.95 11.56
C ARG A 110 26.16 9.29 12.79
N ILE A 111 27.34 9.76 13.17
CA ILE A 111 28.00 9.35 14.42
C ILE A 111 27.44 10.19 15.57
N VAL A 112 27.14 9.55 16.69
CA VAL A 112 26.62 10.17 17.91
C VAL A 112 27.56 9.79 19.05
N ALA A 113 28.09 10.77 19.78
CA ALA A 113 28.88 10.53 20.98
C ALA A 113 28.24 11.23 22.17
N ASP A 114 28.01 10.51 23.27
CA ASP A 114 27.53 11.10 24.52
C ASP A 114 28.72 11.59 25.34
N VAL A 115 28.84 12.91 25.50
CA VAL A 115 29.88 13.53 26.33
C VAL A 115 29.32 13.75 27.75
N LYS A 116 29.04 12.67 28.47
CA LYS A 116 28.71 12.76 29.90
C LYS A 116 29.99 12.89 30.71
N SER A 117 30.25 14.10 31.22
CA SER A 117 31.23 14.39 32.25
C SER A 117 30.52 14.63 33.58
N SER A 118 30.74 13.78 34.57
CA SER A 118 30.47 14.16 35.98
C SER A 118 31.38 13.51 37.01
N THR A 119 32.33 12.63 36.65
CA THR A 119 33.39 12.18 37.56
C THR A 119 34.64 11.79 36.77
N ALA A 120 35.82 12.24 37.24
CA ALA A 120 37.11 11.81 36.73
C ALA A 120 37.22 10.28 36.89
N GLY A 121 37.13 9.55 35.77
CA GLY A 121 37.33 8.10 35.78
C GLY A 121 36.90 7.40 34.50
N LYS A 122 35.71 7.68 33.95
CA LYS A 122 35.20 6.99 32.76
C LYS A 122 34.16 7.85 32.02
N SER A 123 34.59 8.68 31.07
CA SER A 123 33.72 9.04 29.95
C SER A 123 33.74 7.84 29.01
N SER A 124 32.61 7.16 28.77
CA SER A 124 32.64 6.06 27.79
C SER A 124 33.07 6.59 26.43
N GLY A 125 32.66 7.80 26.03
CA GLY A 125 33.15 8.46 24.80
C GLY A 125 32.98 7.61 23.53
N GLU A 126 32.26 6.48 23.64
CA GLU A 126 32.17 5.48 22.60
C GLU A 126 31.21 6.01 21.53
N PRO A 127 31.61 5.95 20.25
CA PRO A 127 30.77 6.38 19.17
C PRO A 127 29.60 5.40 18.99
N GLY A 128 28.38 5.93 19.05
CA GLY A 128 27.19 5.30 18.50
C GLY A 128 26.98 5.71 17.04
N PHE A 129 26.30 4.88 16.27
CA PHE A 129 25.96 5.12 14.88
C PHE A 129 24.44 5.16 14.76
N TYR A 130 23.90 6.32 14.43
CA TYR A 130 22.48 6.44 14.06
C TYR A 130 22.36 6.14 12.57
N ILE A 131 21.56 5.13 12.24
CA ILE A 131 21.30 4.64 10.88
C ILE A 131 19.82 4.83 10.58
N ASN A 132 19.50 5.45 9.44
CA ASN A 132 18.14 5.61 8.94
C ASN A 132 18.08 5.14 7.49
N MET A 133 17.44 4.01 7.27
CA MET A 133 17.16 3.47 5.94
C MET A 133 15.79 3.96 5.50
N GLY A 134 15.72 4.49 4.28
CA GLY A 134 14.52 5.07 3.74
C GLY A 134 14.28 4.70 2.29
N ARG A 135 13.21 5.27 1.75
CA ARG A 135 12.90 5.22 0.32
C ARG A 135 12.36 6.55 -0.14
N PHE A 136 12.60 6.87 -1.41
CA PHE A 136 11.90 7.98 -2.05
C PHE A 136 10.56 7.49 -2.56
N ASN A 137 9.48 8.15 -2.12
CA ASN A 137 8.16 7.82 -2.59
C ASN A 137 7.97 8.35 -4.02
N GLN A 138 7.92 7.43 -4.98
CA GLN A 138 7.74 7.72 -6.41
C GLN A 138 6.42 8.43 -6.74
N ASN A 139 5.43 8.36 -5.84
CA ASN A 139 4.11 8.99 -5.99
C ASN A 139 4.00 10.34 -5.27
N SER A 140 5.08 10.82 -4.67
CA SER A 140 5.19 12.17 -4.06
C SER A 140 6.28 12.96 -4.79
N ASP A 141 6.43 14.26 -4.50
CA ASP A 141 7.47 15.15 -5.05
C ASP A 141 8.91 14.78 -4.56
N GLY A 142 9.24 13.50 -4.51
CA GLY A 142 10.52 13.00 -4.01
C GLY A 142 10.63 13.04 -2.49
N GLU A 143 9.52 12.98 -1.75
CA GLU A 143 9.58 12.90 -0.29
C GLU A 143 10.24 11.59 0.15
N ARG A 144 11.14 11.73 1.12
CA ARG A 144 11.84 10.60 1.73
C ARG A 144 11.01 10.05 2.88
N GLU A 145 10.66 8.77 2.79
CA GLU A 145 9.99 8.03 3.85
C GLU A 145 11.01 7.16 4.60
N THR A 146 11.01 7.24 5.94
CA THR A 146 11.82 6.34 6.77
C THR A 146 11.17 4.96 6.81
N VAL A 147 11.94 3.95 6.43
CA VAL A 147 11.54 2.54 6.47
C VAL A 147 11.95 1.90 7.79
N VAL A 148 13.19 2.14 8.22
CA VAL A 148 13.71 1.65 9.50
C VAL A 148 14.79 2.60 10.02
N GLU A 149 14.80 2.84 11.32
CA GLU A 149 15.81 3.63 12.02
C GLU A 149 16.28 2.93 13.30
N PHE A 150 17.57 3.03 13.59
CA PHE A 150 18.15 2.49 14.82
C PHE A 150 19.48 3.17 15.15
N VAL A 151 19.92 2.97 16.39
CA VAL A 151 21.27 3.31 16.85
C VAL A 151 21.99 2.02 17.18
N CYS A 152 23.23 1.88 16.74
CA CYS A 152 24.07 0.74 17.05
C CYS A 152 25.48 1.16 17.48
N ASN A 153 26.18 0.29 18.21
CA ASN A 153 27.60 0.47 18.52
C ASN A 153 28.50 -0.07 17.37
N THR A 154 29.81 0.06 17.52
CA THR A 154 30.78 -0.40 16.52
C THR A 154 30.65 -1.91 16.20
N GLU A 155 30.45 -2.76 17.20
CA GLU A 155 30.37 -4.22 17.01
C GLU A 155 29.11 -4.61 16.23
N GLU A 156 27.96 -4.03 16.60
CA GLU A 156 26.68 -4.22 15.94
C GLU A 156 26.70 -3.72 14.48
N LEU A 157 27.38 -2.59 14.22
CA LEU A 157 27.58 -2.10 12.86
C LEU A 157 28.42 -3.07 12.00
N GLN A 158 29.50 -3.62 12.56
CA GLN A 158 30.30 -4.62 11.85
C GLN A 158 29.51 -5.90 11.58
N LEU A 159 28.69 -6.34 12.53
CA LEU A 159 27.80 -7.48 12.34
C LEU A 159 26.81 -7.24 11.18
N LEU A 160 26.19 -6.05 11.13
CA LEU A 160 25.30 -5.66 10.05
C LEU A 160 26.00 -5.69 8.68
N ILE A 161 27.19 -5.09 8.58
CA ILE A 161 27.99 -5.07 7.34
C ILE A 161 28.32 -6.50 6.89
N ASN A 162 28.72 -7.37 7.81
CA ASN A 162 29.05 -8.76 7.49
C ASN A 162 27.83 -9.53 6.98
N LYS A 163 26.65 -9.30 7.57
CA LYS A 163 25.39 -9.89 7.10
C LYS A 163 25.00 -9.40 5.71
N LEU A 164 25.18 -8.11 5.43
CA LEU A 164 24.91 -7.55 4.10
C LEU A 164 25.85 -8.14 3.03
N LYS A 165 27.15 -8.30 3.33
CA LYS A 165 28.11 -8.96 2.42
C LYS A 165 27.79 -10.45 2.20
N GLU A 166 27.30 -11.14 3.22
CA GLU A 166 26.86 -12.53 3.10
C GLU A 166 25.67 -12.65 2.13
N ILE A 167 24.70 -11.73 2.25
CA ILE A 167 23.54 -11.64 1.35
C ILE A 167 23.99 -11.34 -0.08
N GLU A 168 24.85 -10.34 -0.29
CA GLU A 168 25.41 -9.98 -1.61
C GLU A 168 26.02 -11.20 -2.31
N ARG A 169 26.90 -11.93 -1.62
CA ARG A 169 27.54 -13.15 -2.16
C ARG A 169 26.52 -14.23 -2.53
N HIS A 170 25.45 -14.38 -1.73
CA HIS A 170 24.39 -15.32 -2.06
C HIS A 170 23.60 -14.86 -3.30
N CYS A 171 23.27 -13.57 -3.41
CA CYS A 171 22.61 -13.03 -4.61
C CYS A 171 23.45 -13.23 -5.88
N GLU A 172 24.75 -12.96 -5.83
CA GLU A 172 25.66 -13.18 -6.97
C GLU A 172 25.73 -14.65 -7.38
N LYS A 173 25.82 -15.56 -6.41
CA LYS A 173 25.83 -17.00 -6.69
C LYS A 173 24.55 -17.43 -7.41
N TRP A 174 23.39 -16.98 -6.94
CA TRP A 174 22.11 -17.33 -7.54
C TRP A 174 21.92 -16.70 -8.94
N SER A 175 22.43 -15.49 -9.14
CA SER A 175 22.44 -14.84 -10.46
C SER A 175 23.31 -15.59 -11.47
N ASN A 176 24.44 -16.15 -11.04
CA ASN A 176 25.37 -16.89 -11.91
C ASN A 176 24.94 -18.36 -12.14
N GLU A 177 24.05 -18.90 -11.32
CA GLU A 177 23.48 -20.25 -11.43
C GLU A 177 22.13 -20.28 -12.17
N SER A 178 21.59 -19.12 -12.55
CA SER A 178 20.37 -19.01 -13.36
C SER A 178 20.70 -19.15 -14.86
N PRO A 179 20.04 -20.06 -15.62
CA PRO A 179 20.33 -20.31 -17.03
C PRO A 179 19.97 -19.16 -17.97
#